data_AF-A0AAD3T6K2-F1
#
_entry.id   AF-A0AAD3T6K2-F1
#
_cell.length_a   1.000
_cell.length_b   1.000
_cell.length_c   1.000
_cell.angle_alpha   90.00
_cell.angle_beta   90.00
_cell.angle_gamma   90.00
#
_symmetry.space_group_name_H-M   'P 1'
#
loop_
_entity.id
_entity.type
_entity.pdbx_description
1 polymer ?
#
loop_
_entity_poly.entity_id
_entity_poly.type
_entity_poly.pdbx_seq_one_letter_code
_entity_poly.pdbx_strand_id
1 'polypeptide(L)'
;MGSGIHESQRPELLNLVACTEVFDSSGGGATRMCREMGVPFLGKVPLDPQLCKAAEEGRSCFFDQKCRVSAPALYSIIKKLVPRESMENGA
;
A
#
# COMPACT_ATOMS: atom_id res chain seq x y z
N MET A 1 34.14 24.32 16.91
CA MET A 1 33.62 22.97 16.65
C MET A 1 32.21 23.14 16.10
N GLY A 2 32.01 22.77 14.84
CA GLY A 2 30.95 23.31 13.99
C GLY A 2 29.53 22.94 14.40
N SER A 3 28.75 23.95 14.76
CA SER A 3 27.30 23.95 14.66
C SER A 3 26.90 24.09 13.19
N GLY A 4 25.94 23.30 12.73
CA GLY A 4 25.25 23.57 11.46
C GLY A 4 24.88 22.32 10.67
N ILE A 5 23.86 21.58 11.12
CA ILE A 5 23.00 20.85 10.18
C ILE A 5 21.88 21.81 9.82
N HIS A 6 21.98 22.37 8.61
CA HIS A 6 21.13 23.41 8.07
C HIS A 6 19.84 22.75 7.55
N GLU A 7 18.83 22.64 8.41
CA GLU A 7 17.54 22.00 8.15
C GLU A 7 16.57 22.95 7.42
N SER A 8 17.06 23.70 6.41
CA SER A 8 16.42 24.95 5.99
C SER A 8 15.92 25.02 4.54
N GLN A 9 15.80 23.93 3.77
CA GLN A 9 15.33 24.06 2.38
C GLN A 9 14.41 22.90 1.95
N ARG A 10 13.13 23.23 1.77
CA ARG A 10 12.03 22.49 1.11
C ARG A 10 10.97 21.82 1.99
N PRO A 11 10.23 22.59 2.81
CA PRO A 11 9.00 22.11 3.43
C PRO A 11 7.96 21.61 2.40
N GLU A 12 8.02 22.07 1.15
CA GLU A 12 7.14 21.60 0.06
C GLU A 12 7.34 20.12 -0.32
N LEU A 13 8.52 19.54 -0.04
CA LEU A 13 8.80 18.14 -0.36
C LEU A 13 8.35 17.17 0.75
N LEU A 14 7.98 17.67 1.95
CA LEU A 14 7.61 16.81 3.08
C LEU A 14 6.40 15.91 2.80
N ASN A 15 5.57 16.28 1.81
CA ASN A 15 4.40 15.51 1.41
C ASN A 15 4.56 14.83 0.04
N LEU A 16 5.79 14.82 -0.53
CA LEU A 16 6.05 14.14 -1.80
C LEU A 16 6.07 12.63 -1.58
N VAL A 17 5.19 11.93 -2.30
CA VAL A 17 5.19 10.47 -2.37
C VAL A 17 5.83 10.07 -3.71
N ALA A 18 6.94 9.33 -3.64
CA ALA A 18 7.56 8.73 -4.81
C ALA A 18 7.14 7.26 -4.91
N CYS A 19 6.63 6.86 -6.08
CA CYS A 19 6.25 5.48 -6.37
C CYS A 19 7.22 4.91 -7.40
N THR A 20 7.75 3.72 -7.15
CA THR A 20 8.56 2.97 -8.11
C THR A 20 7.89 1.61 -8.38
N GLU A 21 7.86 1.21 -9.64
CA GLU A 21 7.44 -0.15 -9.99
C GLU A 21 8.66 -1.08 -9.90
N VAL A 22 8.62 -2.03 -8.96
CA VAL A 22 9.68 -3.03 -8.79
C VAL A 22 9.70 -4.01 -9.97
N PHE A 23 8.53 -4.29 -10.54
CA PHE A 23 8.36 -5.15 -11.70
C PHE A 23 7.93 -4.30 -12.88
N ASP A 24 8.64 -4.45 -13.99
CA ASP A 24 8.30 -3.75 -15.24
C ASP A 24 6.86 -4.09 -15.65
N SER A 25 6.02 -3.06 -15.75
CA SER A 25 4.63 -3.19 -16.18
C SER A 25 4.47 -3.28 -17.70
N SER A 26 5.54 -3.04 -18.48
CA SER A 26 5.49 -3.07 -19.94
C SER A 26 5.01 -4.42 -20.48
N GLY A 27 5.38 -5.53 -19.82
CA GLY A 27 4.94 -6.89 -20.14
C GLY A 27 3.61 -7.30 -19.51
N GLY A 28 2.94 -6.42 -18.78
CA GLY A 28 1.69 -6.66 -18.05
C GLY A 28 1.85 -7.34 -16.68
N GLY A 29 3.06 -7.82 -16.34
CA GLY A 29 3.43 -8.35 -15.02
C GLY A 29 2.41 -9.30 -14.39
N ALA A 30 2.10 -9.09 -13.11
CA ALA A 30 1.13 -9.89 -12.37
C ALA A 30 -0.28 -9.88 -13.00
N THR A 31 -0.70 -8.78 -13.62
CA THR A 31 -2.01 -8.70 -14.30
C THR A 31 -2.09 -9.67 -15.48
N ARG A 32 -1.02 -9.73 -16.29
CA ARG A 32 -0.93 -10.68 -17.42
C ARG A 32 -0.89 -12.12 -16.92
N MET A 33 -0.08 -12.41 -15.91
CA MET A 33 -0.01 -13.73 -15.28
C MET A 33 -1.39 -14.20 -14.79
N CYS A 34 -2.13 -13.33 -14.07
CA CYS A 34 -3.48 -13.64 -13.60
C CYS A 34 -4.42 -13.99 -14.76
N ARG A 35 -4.37 -13.21 -15.86
CA ARG A 35 -5.16 -13.47 -17.06
C ARG A 35 -4.82 -14.82 -17.70
N GLU A 36 -3.53 -15.15 -17.82
CA GLU A 36 -3.08 -16.42 -18.43
C GLU A 36 -3.45 -17.64 -17.58
N MET A 37 -3.44 -17.51 -16.26
CA MET A 37 -3.83 -18.59 -15.33
C MET A 37 -5.33 -18.65 -15.04
N GLY A 38 -6.15 -17.75 -15.62
CA GLY A 38 -7.59 -17.70 -15.35
C GLY A 38 -7.95 -17.34 -13.90
N VAL A 39 -7.08 -16.64 -13.19
CA VAL A 39 -7.30 -16.22 -11.79
C VAL A 39 -7.54 -14.71 -11.68
N PRO A 40 -8.36 -14.24 -10.72
CA PRO A 40 -8.65 -12.81 -10.59
C PRO A 40 -7.44 -12.01 -10.11
N PHE A 41 -7.20 -10.86 -10.75
CA PHE A 41 -6.22 -9.90 -10.26
C PHE A 41 -6.82 -9.06 -9.12
N LEU A 42 -6.29 -9.22 -7.91
CA LEU A 42 -6.85 -8.57 -6.73
C LEU A 42 -6.40 -7.11 -6.54
N GLY A 43 -5.18 -6.76 -6.97
CA GLY A 43 -4.67 -5.39 -6.90
C GLY A 43 -3.14 -5.32 -6.80
N LYS A 44 -2.63 -4.09 -6.63
CA LYS A 44 -1.22 -3.79 -6.36
C LYS A 44 -1.13 -3.09 -5.00
N VAL A 45 -0.04 -3.34 -4.26
CA VAL A 45 0.30 -2.59 -3.04
C VAL A 45 1.59 -1.84 -3.32
N PRO A 46 1.64 -0.51 -3.12
CA PRO A 46 2.87 0.26 -3.31
C PRO A 46 3.91 -0.13 -2.26
N LEU A 47 5.19 0.00 -2.61
CA LEU A 47 6.26 -0.08 -1.61
C LEU A 47 6.13 1.09 -0.64
N ASP A 48 5.96 0.76 0.64
CA ASP A 48 5.71 1.73 1.69
C ASP A 48 6.61 1.42 2.90
N PRO A 49 7.63 2.24 3.19
CA PRO A 49 8.51 2.05 4.34
C PRO A 49 7.75 2.01 5.68
N GLN A 50 6.62 2.72 5.78
CA GLN A 50 5.80 2.71 6.99
C GLN A 50 5.11 1.36 7.20
N LEU A 51 4.74 0.67 6.11
CA LEU A 51 4.19 -0.69 6.17
C LEU A 51 5.23 -1.68 6.70
N CYS A 52 6.46 -1.62 6.19
CA CYS A 52 7.56 -2.48 6.67
C CYS A 52 7.81 -2.25 8.16
N LYS A 53 7.94 -0.98 8.57
CA LYS A 53 8.14 -0.62 9.97
C LYS A 53 7.00 -1.09 10.88
N ALA A 54 5.75 -0.95 10.44
CA ALA A 54 4.60 -1.45 11.20
C ALA A 54 4.66 -2.96 11.39
N ALA A 55 5.04 -3.70 10.34
CA ALA A 55 5.21 -5.16 10.41
C ALA A 55 6.33 -5.58 11.37
N GLU A 56 7.48 -4.91 11.31
CA GLU A 56 8.63 -5.15 12.22
C GLU A 56 8.28 -4.87 13.68
N GLU A 57 7.46 -3.85 13.94
CA GLU A 57 7.02 -3.48 15.28
C GLU A 57 5.80 -4.29 15.77
N GLY A 58 5.28 -5.23 14.97
CA GLY A 58 4.12 -6.04 15.32
C GLY A 58 2.81 -5.24 15.40
N ARG A 59 2.71 -4.12 14.67
CA ARG A 59 1.54 -3.23 14.66
C ARG A 59 0.76 -3.33 13.36
N SER A 60 -0.56 -3.18 13.45
CA SER A 60 -1.43 -3.13 12.27
C SER A 60 -1.20 -1.85 11.46
N CYS A 61 -1.08 -1.98 10.13
CA CYS A 61 -0.98 -0.86 9.19
C CYS A 61 -2.27 -0.02 9.07
N PHE A 62 -3.39 -0.51 9.63
CA PHE A 62 -4.68 0.19 9.62
C PHE A 62 -4.91 1.04 10.89
N PHE A 63 -4.09 0.87 11.92
CA PHE A 63 -4.33 1.50 13.22
C PHE A 63 -3.90 2.98 13.25
N ASP A 64 -2.81 3.33 12.57
CA ASP A 64 -2.32 4.70 12.47
C ASP A 64 -2.39 5.23 11.02
N GLN A 65 -2.31 6.56 10.87
CA GLN A 65 -2.34 7.21 9.56
C GLN A 65 -0.95 7.32 8.92
N LYS A 66 0.01 6.42 9.28
CA LYS A 66 1.37 6.44 8.72
C LYS A 66 1.44 5.67 7.41
N CYS A 67 0.71 4.56 7.29
CA CYS A 67 0.67 3.71 6.09
C CYS A 67 -0.28 4.28 5.00
N ARG A 68 -0.12 5.56 4.65
CA ARG A 68 -1.10 6.33 3.85
C ARG A 68 -1.38 5.76 2.47
N VAL A 69 -0.41 5.09 1.86
CA VAL A 69 -0.51 4.57 0.49
C VAL A 69 -0.81 3.07 0.46
N SER A 70 -0.26 2.31 1.40
CA SER A 70 -0.41 0.86 1.45
C SER A 70 -1.70 0.40 2.13
N ALA A 71 -2.14 1.06 3.21
CA ALA A 71 -3.37 0.70 3.91
C ALA A 71 -4.63 0.76 3.01
N PRO A 72 -4.91 1.84 2.25
CA PRO A 72 -6.07 1.86 1.36
C PRO A 72 -6.00 0.85 0.22
N ALA A 73 -4.79 0.55 -0.29
CA ALA A 73 -4.57 -0.46 -1.31
C ALA A 73 -4.89 -1.87 -0.79
N LEU A 74 -4.37 -2.21 0.40
CA LEU A 74 -4.66 -3.47 1.10
C LEU A 74 -6.14 -3.60 1.44
N TYR A 75 -6.78 -2.53 1.94
CA TYR A 75 -8.20 -2.53 2.23
C TYR A 75 -9.05 -2.85 0.99
N SER A 76 -8.70 -2.27 -0.15
CA SER A 76 -9.36 -2.53 -1.43
C SER A 76 -9.23 -3.98 -1.89
N ILE A 77 -8.09 -4.63 -1.60
CA ILE A 77 -7.88 -6.06 -1.87
C ILE A 77 -8.74 -6.91 -0.92
N ILE A 78 -8.70 -6.62 0.39
CA ILE A 78 -9.48 -7.34 1.41
C ILE A 78 -10.97 -7.31 1.08
N LYS A 79 -11.50 -6.15 0.67
CA LYS A 79 -12.91 -5.98 0.29
C LYS A 79 -13.35 -6.87 -0.88
N LYS A 80 -12.42 -7.31 -1.74
CA LYS A 80 -12.72 -8.26 -2.84
C LYS A 80 -12.73 -9.72 -2.37
N LEU A 81 -12.09 -10.01 -1.24
CA LEU A 81 -11.93 -11.36 -0.71
C LEU A 81 -12.98 -11.72 0.33
N VAL A 82 -13.40 -10.74 1.14
CA VAL A 82 -14.46 -10.95 2.13
C VAL A 82 -15.76 -11.21 1.38
N PRO A 83 -16.40 -12.38 1.56
CA PRO A 83 -17.72 -12.63 1.01
C PRO A 83 -18.63 -11.49 1.43
N ARG A 84 -19.47 -11.00 0.52
CA ARG A 84 -20.64 -10.23 0.97
C ARG A 84 -21.47 -11.22 1.75
N GLU A 85 -21.35 -11.22 3.07
CA GLU A 85 -22.33 -11.92 3.88
C GLU A 85 -23.69 -11.40 3.39
N SER A 86 -24.52 -12.33 2.97
CA SER A 86 -25.95 -12.13 2.86
C SER A 86 -26.39 -11.56 4.19
N MET A 87 -26.53 -10.24 4.24
CA MET A 87 -27.32 -9.58 5.26
C MET A 87 -28.79 -9.93 4.97
N GLU A 88 -29.14 -11.21 5.16
CA GLU A 88 -30.50 -11.67 5.35
C GLU A 88 -30.77 -11.63 6.86
N ASN A 89 -31.64 -10.69 7.21
CA ASN A 89 -32.76 -10.88 8.12
C ASN A 89 -32.43 -11.33 9.55
N GLY A 90 -32.21 -10.33 10.42
CA GLY A 90 -32.60 -10.42 11.83
C GLY A 90 -33.73 -9.43 12.06
N ALA A 91 -34.94 -9.95 12.24
CA ALA A 91 -36.18 -9.24 12.54
C ALA A 91 -36.12 -8.40 13.83
#